data_AF-A0A9D6AX11-F1
#
_entry.id   AF-A0A9D6AX11-F1
#
_cell.length_a   1.000
_cell.length_b   1.000
_cell.length_c   1.000
_cell.angle_alpha   90.00
_cell.angle_beta   90.00
_cell.angle_gamma   90.00
#
_symmetry.space_group_name_H-M   'P 1'
#
loop_
_entity.id
_entity.type
_entity.pdbx_description
1 polymer ?
#
loop_
_entity_poly.entity_id
_entity_poly.type
_entity_poly.pdbx_seq_one_letter_code
_entity_poly.pdbx_strand_id
1 'polypeptide(L)'
;MSQKQKSIASLHEATRARLGVSNILEISSKSSEPLGVRLSAFNLLLPLETQRVSVEVAFQAGKRFERGGPFLDLLCGSSREAKGDPRLKESGRLIGFVLSGEAWPLEPRTAFYDWLYLNALDANPDLSEALAHYEAFTDIEFNPAKSLNCQAHSAALYVSLRREGLLEEALSGKEAFLKILDGGAAESSQL
;
A
#
# COMPACT_ATOMS: atom_id res chain seq x y z
N MET A 1 0.52 5.86 26.22
CA MET A 1 0.23 6.26 24.82
C MET A 1 1.38 7.10 24.27
N SER A 2 1.86 6.79 23.07
CA SER A 2 2.92 7.56 22.39
C SER A 2 2.37 8.86 21.80
N GLN A 3 3.25 9.81 21.47
CA GLN A 3 2.87 11.07 20.80
C GLN A 3 2.13 10.82 19.46
N LYS A 4 2.54 9.78 18.73
CA LYS A 4 1.90 9.37 17.47
C LYS A 4 0.47 8.86 17.70
N GLN A 5 0.23 8.08 18.75
CA GLN A 5 -1.13 7.62 19.10
C GLN A 5 -2.07 8.77 19.47
N LYS A 6 -1.57 9.81 20.16
CA LYS A 6 -2.35 11.04 20.40
C LYS A 6 -2.71 11.74 19.08
N SER A 7 -1.76 11.81 18.15
CA SER A 7 -1.98 12.40 16.83
C SER A 7 -3.02 11.63 16.02
N ILE A 8 -2.99 10.29 16.08
CA ILE A 8 -4.02 9.41 15.48
C ILE A 8 -5.39 9.73 16.08
N ALA A 9 -5.50 9.80 17.41
CA ALA A 9 -6.76 10.10 18.08
C ALA A 9 -7.34 11.46 17.64
N SER A 10 -6.51 12.51 17.57
CA SER A 10 -6.93 13.82 17.07
C SER A 10 -7.33 13.80 15.59
N LEU A 11 -6.61 13.05 14.75
CA LEU A 11 -6.98 12.88 13.34
C LEU A 11 -8.34 12.19 13.20
N HIS A 12 -8.57 11.14 13.98
CA HIS A 12 -9.85 10.41 14.00
C HIS A 12 -10.99 11.30 14.49
N GLU A 13 -10.80 12.06 15.57
CA GLU A 13 -11.81 13.02 16.05
C GLU A 13 -12.16 14.07 15.01
N ALA A 14 -11.17 14.66 14.35
CA ALA A 14 -11.39 15.62 13.27
C ALA A 14 -12.12 14.99 12.07
N THR A 15 -11.79 13.75 11.73
CA THR A 15 -12.43 13.00 10.64
C THR A 15 -13.90 12.73 10.95
N ARG A 16 -14.20 12.25 12.17
CA ARG A 16 -15.59 12.06 12.64
C ARG A 16 -16.39 13.35 12.58
N ALA A 17 -15.81 14.45 13.08
CA ALA A 17 -16.48 15.75 13.10
C ALA A 17 -16.74 16.32 11.69
N ARG A 18 -15.84 16.06 10.72
CA ARG A 18 -15.93 16.62 9.37
C ARG A 18 -16.75 15.77 8.40
N LEU A 19 -16.66 14.44 8.50
CA LEU A 19 -17.24 13.51 7.52
C LEU A 19 -18.44 12.72 8.06
N GLY A 20 -18.70 12.76 9.37
CA GLY A 20 -19.82 12.03 9.98
C GLY A 20 -19.64 10.51 10.03
N VAL A 21 -18.48 9.99 9.63
CA VAL A 21 -18.11 8.58 9.78
C VAL A 21 -17.74 8.29 11.24
N SER A 22 -17.96 7.06 11.70
CA SER A 22 -17.68 6.66 13.08
C SER A 22 -16.58 5.61 13.16
N ASN A 23 -16.62 4.59 12.29
CA ASN A 23 -15.67 3.47 12.35
C ASN A 23 -14.47 3.73 11.44
N ILE A 24 -13.37 4.21 12.02
CA ILE A 24 -12.16 4.62 11.32
C ILE A 24 -11.01 3.72 11.75
N LEU A 25 -10.35 3.07 10.80
CA LEU A 25 -9.17 2.26 11.07
C LEU A 25 -7.89 3.03 10.76
N GLU A 26 -7.02 3.18 11.75
CA GLU A 26 -5.64 3.60 11.50
C GLU A 26 -4.81 2.41 11.02
N ILE A 27 -4.29 2.49 9.80
CA ILE A 27 -3.40 1.51 9.21
C ILE A 27 -1.97 2.03 9.31
N SER A 28 -1.27 1.62 10.36
CA SER A 28 0.15 1.84 10.55
C SER A 28 0.71 0.99 11.69
N SER A 29 2.03 0.88 11.77
CA SER A 29 2.70 0.26 12.94
C SER A 29 2.44 1.00 14.27
N LYS A 30 1.77 2.17 14.23
CA LYS A 30 1.45 3.00 15.39
C LYS A 30 -0.02 2.89 15.81
N SER A 31 -0.83 2.15 15.06
CA SER A 31 -2.23 1.91 15.37
C SER A 31 -2.41 1.34 16.78
N SER A 32 -3.49 1.73 17.44
CA SER A 32 -3.93 1.09 18.69
C SER A 32 -4.67 -0.22 18.45
N GLU A 33 -5.15 -0.45 17.22
CA GLU A 33 -5.87 -1.65 16.83
C GLU A 33 -4.90 -2.69 16.24
N PRO A 34 -4.91 -3.95 16.73
CA PRO A 34 -4.05 -5.00 16.19
C PRO A 34 -4.23 -5.21 14.68
N LEU A 35 -5.46 -5.08 14.19
CA LEU A 35 -5.79 -5.16 12.76
C LEU A 35 -5.01 -4.10 11.94
N GLY A 36 -5.04 -2.85 12.37
CA GLY A 36 -4.32 -1.75 11.72
C GLY A 36 -2.81 -1.94 11.71
N VAL A 37 -2.25 -2.54 12.76
CA VAL A 37 -0.83 -2.92 12.80
C VAL A 37 -0.52 -4.04 11.79
N ARG A 38 -1.34 -5.10 11.74
CA ARG A 38 -1.18 -6.22 10.78
C ARG A 38 -1.29 -5.76 9.32
N LEU A 39 -2.15 -4.78 9.06
CA LEU A 39 -2.37 -4.20 7.72
C LEU A 39 -1.26 -3.21 7.30
N SER A 40 -0.41 -2.72 8.20
CA SER A 40 0.68 -1.85 7.79
C SER A 40 1.59 -2.53 6.76
N ALA A 41 2.15 -1.79 5.81
CA ALA A 41 3.00 -2.35 4.75
C ALA A 41 4.24 -3.09 5.29
N PHE A 42 4.64 -2.78 6.51
CA PHE A 42 5.72 -3.46 7.21
C PHE A 42 5.37 -4.89 7.64
N ASN A 43 4.07 -5.21 7.78
CA ASN A 43 3.57 -6.45 8.36
C ASN A 43 2.64 -7.24 7.40
N LEU A 44 1.91 -6.55 6.52
CA LEU A 44 0.98 -7.19 5.58
C LEU A 44 1.78 -8.04 4.59
N LEU A 45 1.51 -9.36 4.56
CA LEU A 45 2.31 -10.32 3.81
C LEU A 45 1.77 -10.55 2.40
N LEU A 46 2.62 -10.30 1.41
CA LEU A 46 2.43 -10.65 0.02
C LEU A 46 3.09 -12.01 -0.27
N PRO A 47 2.33 -13.01 -0.78
CA PRO A 47 2.94 -14.23 -1.32
C PRO A 47 3.66 -13.95 -2.64
N LEU A 48 4.89 -14.44 -2.73
CA LEU A 48 5.67 -14.59 -3.96
C LEU A 48 5.87 -16.10 -4.22
N GLU A 49 6.45 -16.46 -5.36
CA GLU A 49 6.59 -17.87 -5.79
C GLU A 49 7.23 -18.78 -4.73
N THR A 50 8.26 -18.29 -4.04
CA THR A 50 9.08 -19.11 -3.12
C THR A 50 8.94 -18.72 -1.65
N GLN A 51 8.32 -17.58 -1.35
CA GLN A 51 8.28 -17.02 0.00
C GLN A 51 7.18 -15.99 0.19
N ARG A 52 6.87 -15.66 1.44
CA ARG A 52 6.01 -14.53 1.80
C ARG A 52 6.85 -13.40 2.34
N VAL A 53 6.65 -12.19 1.84
CA VAL A 53 7.36 -10.98 2.29
C VAL A 53 6.36 -9.89 2.64
N SER A 54 6.77 -8.88 3.41
CA SER A 54 5.90 -7.73 3.61
C SER A 54 5.75 -6.90 2.33
N VAL A 55 4.66 -6.15 2.20
CA VAL A 55 4.48 -5.19 1.10
C VAL A 55 5.64 -4.21 1.01
N GLU A 56 6.17 -3.74 2.15
CA GLU A 56 7.34 -2.86 2.20
C GLU A 56 8.58 -3.55 1.58
N VAL A 57 8.87 -4.79 1.96
CA VAL A 57 10.02 -5.54 1.41
C VAL A 57 9.87 -5.70 -0.11
N ALA A 58 8.70 -6.14 -0.59
CA ALA A 58 8.43 -6.28 -2.01
C ALA A 58 8.58 -4.94 -2.76
N PHE A 59 8.05 -3.86 -2.20
CA PHE A 59 8.13 -2.53 -2.79
C PHE A 59 9.59 -2.03 -2.91
N GLN A 60 10.40 -2.20 -1.86
CA GLN A 60 11.80 -1.76 -1.90
C GLN A 60 12.66 -2.65 -2.80
N ALA A 61 12.50 -3.98 -2.73
CA ALA A 61 13.23 -4.93 -3.58
C ALA A 61 12.94 -4.72 -5.07
N GLY A 62 11.69 -4.41 -5.39
CA GLY A 62 11.25 -4.20 -6.76
C GLY A 62 11.77 -2.91 -7.41
N LYS A 63 12.35 -1.96 -6.66
CA LYS A 63 12.82 -0.69 -7.23
C LYS A 63 13.97 -0.89 -8.21
N ARG A 64 13.82 -0.29 -9.40
CA ARG A 64 14.86 -0.25 -10.43
C ARG A 64 15.30 1.20 -10.65
N PHE A 65 16.60 1.41 -10.63
CA PHE A 65 17.27 2.70 -10.75
C PHE A 65 18.17 2.74 -11.99
N GLU A 66 18.61 3.95 -12.37
CA GLU A 66 19.53 4.15 -13.51
C GLU A 66 20.80 3.30 -13.43
N ARG A 67 21.33 3.08 -12.23
CA ARG A 67 22.60 2.37 -12.00
C ARG A 67 22.47 1.10 -11.17
N GLY A 68 21.26 0.57 -10.99
CA GLY A 68 21.09 -0.64 -10.19
C GLY A 68 19.64 -1.08 -10.01
N GLY A 69 19.48 -2.24 -9.37
CA GLY A 69 18.18 -2.85 -9.11
C GLY A 69 17.59 -3.62 -10.31
N PRO A 70 16.53 -4.42 -10.10
CA PRO A 70 15.88 -4.66 -8.80
C PRO A 70 16.82 -5.36 -7.82
N PHE A 71 16.69 -5.04 -6.53
CA PHE A 71 17.52 -5.60 -5.46
C PHE A 71 16.79 -6.78 -4.83
N LEU A 72 16.63 -7.86 -5.59
CA LEU A 72 15.83 -9.02 -5.17
C LEU A 72 16.42 -9.77 -3.97
N ASP A 73 17.71 -9.54 -3.65
CA ASP A 73 18.32 -10.01 -2.41
C ASP A 73 17.68 -9.41 -1.15
N LEU A 74 17.05 -8.23 -1.25
CA LEU A 74 16.30 -7.62 -0.16
C LEU A 74 15.07 -8.42 0.26
N LEU A 75 14.56 -9.31 -0.60
CA LEU A 75 13.42 -10.18 -0.29
C LEU A 75 13.72 -11.11 0.89
N CYS A 76 14.99 -11.40 1.17
CA CYS A 76 15.40 -12.26 2.30
C CYS A 76 15.51 -11.50 3.63
N GLY A 77 15.33 -10.18 3.63
CA GLY A 77 15.48 -9.33 4.81
C GLY A 77 14.16 -8.87 5.44
N SER A 78 14.26 -8.12 6.52
CA SER A 78 13.14 -7.45 7.17
C SER A 78 12.75 -6.14 6.46
N SER A 79 11.53 -5.67 6.71
CA SER A 79 11.04 -4.36 6.23
C SER A 79 11.96 -3.19 6.60
N ARG A 80 12.65 -3.28 7.76
CA ARG A 80 13.59 -2.24 8.19
C ARG A 80 14.90 -2.27 7.40
N GLU A 81 15.43 -3.46 7.15
CA GLU A 81 16.65 -3.65 6.35
C GLU A 81 16.39 -3.23 4.90
N ALA A 82 15.29 -3.69 4.30
CA ALA A 82 14.93 -3.34 2.94
C ALA A 82 14.74 -1.82 2.76
N LYS A 83 14.01 -1.15 3.67
CA LYS A 83 13.82 0.32 3.63
C LYS A 83 15.10 1.11 3.90
N GLY A 84 16.00 0.52 4.68
CA GLY A 84 17.26 1.13 5.10
C GLY A 84 18.41 0.94 4.11
N ASP A 85 18.24 0.12 3.07
CA ASP A 85 19.32 -0.26 2.18
C ASP A 85 19.95 0.97 1.47
N PRO A 86 21.28 1.16 1.56
CA PRO A 86 21.96 2.33 1.00
C PRO A 86 21.84 2.42 -0.53
N ARG A 87 21.73 1.29 -1.24
CA ARG A 87 21.63 1.24 -2.70
C ARG A 87 20.38 1.97 -3.20
N LEU A 88 19.31 2.05 -2.39
CA LEU A 88 18.09 2.79 -2.73
C LEU A 88 18.30 4.31 -2.88
N LYS A 89 19.40 4.84 -2.34
CA LYS A 89 19.76 6.28 -2.43
C LYS A 89 20.96 6.50 -3.35
N GLU A 90 21.84 5.51 -3.46
CA GLU A 90 23.11 5.63 -4.17
C GLU A 90 23.01 5.26 -5.67
N SER A 91 21.95 4.52 -6.05
CA SER A 91 21.80 3.96 -7.41
C SER A 91 21.22 4.93 -8.45
N GLY A 92 21.06 6.21 -8.11
CA GLY A 92 20.60 7.26 -9.03
C GLY A 92 19.09 7.45 -9.01
N ARG A 93 18.52 7.94 -10.11
CA ARG A 93 17.07 8.17 -10.18
C ARG A 93 16.34 6.83 -10.30
N LEU A 94 15.17 6.75 -9.68
CA LEU A 94 14.24 5.63 -9.88
C LEU A 94 13.71 5.71 -11.32
N ILE A 95 13.70 4.58 -12.03
CA ILE A 95 13.25 4.50 -13.44
C ILE A 95 12.08 3.53 -13.64
N GLY A 96 11.71 2.77 -12.61
CA GLY A 96 10.58 1.87 -12.64
C GLY A 96 10.67 0.83 -11.52
N PHE A 97 9.86 -0.21 -11.63
CA PHE A 97 9.91 -1.36 -10.75
C PHE A 97 9.93 -2.66 -11.54
N VAL A 98 10.54 -3.70 -10.98
CA VAL A 98 10.55 -5.05 -11.53
C VAL A 98 10.44 -6.06 -10.39
N LEU A 99 9.39 -6.88 -10.38
CA LEU A 99 9.19 -7.93 -9.39
C LEU A 99 8.54 -9.14 -10.09
N SER A 100 8.97 -10.36 -9.74
CA SER A 100 8.46 -11.61 -10.33
C SER A 100 8.48 -11.62 -11.87
N GLY A 101 9.52 -11.04 -12.48
CA GLY A 101 9.67 -10.94 -13.94
C GLY A 101 8.83 -9.84 -14.60
N GLU A 102 7.92 -9.20 -13.88
CA GLU A 102 7.00 -8.19 -14.41
C GLU A 102 7.57 -6.77 -14.22
N ALA A 103 7.60 -5.98 -15.30
CA ALA A 103 8.08 -4.60 -15.28
C ALA A 103 6.93 -3.59 -15.15
N TRP A 104 7.11 -2.62 -14.26
CA TRP A 104 6.14 -1.58 -13.94
C TRP A 104 6.70 -0.18 -14.23
N PRO A 105 5.92 0.68 -14.92
CA PRO A 105 6.29 2.07 -15.14
C PRO A 105 6.22 2.89 -13.84
N LEU A 106 6.74 4.11 -13.88
CA LEU A 106 6.61 5.08 -12.78
C LEU A 106 5.27 5.81 -12.75
N GLU A 107 4.50 5.73 -13.83
CA GLU A 107 3.19 6.35 -13.94
C GLU A 107 2.17 5.27 -14.31
N PRO A 108 1.02 5.17 -13.62
CA PRO A 108 0.60 6.02 -12.48
C PRO A 108 1.45 5.83 -11.22
N ARG A 109 1.77 6.93 -10.51
CA ARG A 109 2.78 6.97 -9.43
C ARG A 109 2.62 5.94 -8.31
N THR A 110 1.39 5.58 -7.96
CA THR A 110 1.10 4.65 -6.85
C THR A 110 0.80 3.24 -7.34
N ALA A 111 0.61 3.03 -8.66
CA ALA A 111 0.06 1.80 -9.21
C ALA A 111 0.83 0.54 -8.76
N PHE A 112 2.17 0.56 -8.81
CA PHE A 112 2.95 -0.58 -8.35
C PHE A 112 2.73 -0.87 -6.86
N TYR A 113 2.67 0.16 -6.02
CA TYR A 113 2.44 -0.02 -4.59
C TYR A 113 1.03 -0.52 -4.29
N ASP A 114 0.02 0.09 -4.91
CA ASP A 114 -1.38 -0.31 -4.77
C ASP A 114 -1.57 -1.76 -5.21
N TRP A 115 -1.00 -2.14 -6.35
CA TRP A 115 -1.00 -3.52 -6.84
C TRP A 115 -0.45 -4.51 -5.79
N LEU A 116 0.73 -4.24 -5.22
CA LEU A 116 1.31 -5.10 -4.18
C LEU A 116 0.41 -5.19 -2.95
N TYR A 117 -0.15 -4.05 -2.53
CA TYR A 117 -0.98 -3.98 -1.34
C TYR A 117 -2.31 -4.72 -1.50
N LEU A 118 -2.98 -4.55 -2.65
CA LEU A 118 -4.23 -5.23 -2.97
C LEU A 118 -4.04 -6.74 -3.11
N ASN A 119 -2.98 -7.19 -3.80
CA ASN A 119 -2.65 -8.63 -3.87
C ASN A 119 -2.34 -9.21 -2.49
N ALA A 120 -1.69 -8.43 -1.62
CA ALA A 120 -1.46 -8.87 -0.25
C ALA A 120 -2.76 -8.94 0.56
N LEU A 121 -3.73 -8.04 0.36
CA LEU A 121 -5.05 -8.15 1.00
C LEU A 121 -5.84 -9.36 0.49
N ASP A 122 -5.84 -9.61 -0.81
CA ASP A 122 -6.52 -10.76 -1.43
C ASP A 122 -5.96 -12.09 -0.90
N ALA A 123 -4.64 -12.16 -0.71
CA ALA A 123 -3.97 -13.32 -0.12
C ALA A 123 -4.15 -13.52 1.39
N ASN A 124 -4.79 -12.56 2.10
CA ASN A 124 -5.03 -12.62 3.54
C ASN A 124 -6.51 -12.29 3.85
N PRO A 125 -7.45 -13.22 3.55
CA PRO A 125 -8.88 -12.98 3.66
C PRO A 125 -9.33 -12.63 5.08
N ASP A 126 -8.68 -13.16 6.13
CA ASP A 126 -8.98 -12.82 7.52
C ASP A 126 -8.78 -11.32 7.82
N LEU A 127 -7.80 -10.70 7.17
CA LEU A 127 -7.53 -9.26 7.28
C LEU A 127 -8.47 -8.45 6.39
N SER A 128 -8.66 -8.89 5.13
CA SER A 128 -9.38 -8.11 4.13
C SER A 128 -10.90 -8.16 4.30
N GLU A 129 -11.45 -9.22 4.89
CA GLU A 129 -12.86 -9.27 5.31
C GLU A 129 -13.17 -8.26 6.42
N ALA A 130 -12.26 -8.10 7.38
CA ALA A 130 -12.44 -7.15 8.48
C ALA A 130 -12.53 -5.70 8.01
N LEU A 131 -11.90 -5.35 6.87
CA LEU A 131 -11.96 -4.00 6.29
C LEU A 131 -13.39 -3.57 5.93
N ALA A 132 -14.28 -4.51 5.61
CA ALA A 132 -15.66 -4.21 5.22
C ALA A 132 -16.47 -3.54 6.35
N HIS A 133 -16.04 -3.68 7.60
CA HIS A 133 -16.68 -3.09 8.76
C HIS A 133 -16.32 -1.63 8.99
N TYR A 134 -15.27 -1.11 8.34
CA TYR A 134 -14.80 0.25 8.51
C TYR A 134 -15.32 1.18 7.41
N GLU A 135 -15.55 2.43 7.78
CA GLU A 135 -16.09 3.48 6.90
C GLU A 135 -14.97 4.34 6.31
N ALA A 136 -13.84 4.45 7.02
CA ALA A 136 -12.69 5.21 6.59
C ALA A 136 -11.37 4.60 7.10
N PHE A 137 -10.29 4.91 6.40
CA PHE A 137 -8.93 4.48 6.74
C PHE A 137 -8.03 5.71 6.90
N THR A 138 -7.11 5.66 7.85
CA THR A 138 -6.08 6.70 8.05
C THR A 138 -4.69 6.10 8.11
N ASP A 139 -3.68 6.90 7.76
CA ASP A 139 -2.27 6.51 7.81
C ASP A 139 -1.45 7.69 8.38
N ILE A 140 -1.07 7.60 9.66
CA ILE A 140 -0.29 8.64 10.35
C ILE A 140 1.17 8.72 9.87
N GLU A 141 1.65 7.72 9.14
CA GLU A 141 3.00 7.68 8.58
C GLU A 141 3.03 8.24 7.15
N PHE A 142 1.88 8.47 6.53
CA PHE A 142 1.78 9.11 5.24
C PHE A 142 2.36 10.53 5.27
N ASN A 143 3.26 10.81 4.33
CA ASN A 143 3.85 12.12 4.13
C ASN A 143 4.12 12.32 2.63
N PRO A 144 3.27 13.08 1.91
CA PRO A 144 3.38 13.24 0.46
C PRO A 144 4.69 13.92 0.01
N ALA A 145 5.37 14.64 0.90
CA ALA A 145 6.69 15.21 0.61
C ALA A 145 7.82 14.17 0.61
N LYS A 146 7.57 12.97 1.17
CA LYS A 146 8.56 11.87 1.25
C LYS A 146 8.16 10.66 0.41
N SER A 147 6.87 10.33 0.36
CA SER A 147 6.34 9.16 -0.34
C SER A 147 4.89 9.43 -0.73
N LEU A 148 4.54 9.08 -1.96
CA LEU A 148 3.16 9.17 -2.46
C LEU A 148 2.32 7.95 -2.08
N ASN A 149 2.96 6.83 -1.75
CA ASN A 149 2.28 5.61 -1.32
C ASN A 149 1.61 5.82 0.05
N CYS A 150 0.35 5.39 0.16
CA CYS A 150 -0.48 5.56 1.33
C CYS A 150 -1.25 4.26 1.62
N GLN A 151 -1.02 3.66 2.79
CA GLN A 151 -1.62 2.36 3.16
C GLN A 151 -3.15 2.47 3.26
N ALA A 152 -3.62 3.59 3.82
CA ALA A 152 -5.05 3.88 3.92
C ALA A 152 -5.73 4.02 2.56
N HIS A 153 -5.04 4.62 1.58
CA HIS A 153 -5.55 4.72 0.21
C HIS A 153 -5.69 3.35 -0.43
N SER A 154 -4.64 2.52 -0.40
CA SER A 154 -4.69 1.18 -1.01
C SER A 154 -5.74 0.28 -0.34
N ALA A 155 -5.93 0.39 0.99
CA ALA A 155 -7.01 -0.30 1.68
C ALA A 155 -8.40 0.17 1.25
N ALA A 156 -8.60 1.49 1.09
CA ALA A 156 -9.85 2.05 0.58
C ALA A 156 -10.13 1.59 -0.86
N LEU A 157 -9.10 1.59 -1.73
CA LEU A 157 -9.19 1.11 -3.10
C LEU A 157 -9.62 -0.35 -3.16
N TYR A 158 -9.00 -1.22 -2.36
CA TYR A 158 -9.39 -2.63 -2.27
C TYR A 158 -10.88 -2.80 -1.90
N VAL A 159 -11.34 -2.05 -0.88
CA VAL A 159 -12.75 -2.09 -0.45
C VAL A 159 -13.69 -1.58 -1.55
N SER A 160 -13.32 -0.52 -2.27
CA SER A 160 -14.12 0.02 -3.39
C SER A 160 -14.26 -1.02 -4.50
N LEU A 161 -13.14 -1.57 -4.98
CA LEU A 161 -13.12 -2.58 -6.04
C LEU A 161 -13.93 -3.82 -5.66
N ARG A 162 -13.84 -4.26 -4.39
CA ARG A 162 -14.63 -5.39 -3.90
C ARG A 162 -16.13 -5.09 -3.89
N ARG A 163 -16.54 -3.89 -3.47
CA ARG A 163 -17.95 -3.47 -3.45
C ARG A 163 -18.53 -3.31 -4.84
N GLU A 164 -17.73 -2.87 -5.80
CA GLU A 164 -18.11 -2.70 -7.20
C GLU A 164 -18.05 -4.01 -8.01
N GLY A 165 -17.54 -5.10 -7.42
CA GLY A 165 -17.37 -6.38 -8.12
C GLY A 165 -16.22 -6.39 -9.13
N LEU A 166 -15.32 -5.41 -9.07
CA LEU A 166 -14.19 -5.23 -9.99
C LEU A 166 -12.87 -5.83 -9.47
N LEU A 167 -12.83 -6.34 -8.24
CA LEU A 167 -11.58 -6.80 -7.61
C LEU A 167 -10.92 -7.95 -8.40
N GLU A 168 -11.68 -8.93 -8.87
CA GLU A 168 -11.14 -10.07 -9.62
C GLU A 168 -10.55 -9.62 -10.97
N GLU A 169 -11.25 -8.73 -11.69
CA GLU A 169 -10.71 -8.13 -12.92
C GLU A 169 -9.46 -7.30 -12.63
N ALA A 170 -9.51 -6.48 -11.59
CA ALA A 170 -8.39 -5.63 -11.18
C ALA A 170 -7.14 -6.44 -10.83
N LEU A 171 -7.28 -7.63 -10.24
CA LEU A 171 -6.16 -8.49 -9.85
C LEU A 171 -5.80 -9.55 -10.90
N SER A 172 -6.52 -9.61 -12.03
CA SER A 172 -6.24 -10.57 -13.11
C SER A 172 -4.90 -10.32 -13.82
N GLY A 173 -4.37 -9.10 -13.76
CA GLY A 173 -3.08 -8.74 -14.33
C GLY A 173 -2.80 -7.24 -14.30
N LYS A 174 -1.55 -6.87 -14.57
CA LYS A 174 -1.07 -5.48 -14.58
C LYS A 174 -1.87 -4.59 -15.53
N GLU A 175 -2.11 -5.05 -16.76
CA GLU A 175 -2.81 -4.27 -17.78
C GLU A 175 -4.26 -3.97 -17.38
N ALA A 176 -4.96 -4.97 -16.81
CA ALA A 176 -6.32 -4.79 -16.31
C ALA A 176 -6.36 -3.81 -15.14
N PHE A 177 -5.41 -3.94 -14.21
CA PHE A 177 -5.28 -3.03 -13.08
C PHE A 177 -5.07 -1.58 -13.51
N LEU A 178 -4.11 -1.33 -14.41
CA LEU A 178 -3.81 0.01 -14.91
C LEU A 178 -5.01 0.62 -15.64
N LYS A 179 -5.73 -0.19 -16.43
CA LYS A 179 -6.95 0.27 -17.12
C LYS A 179 -8.04 0.72 -16.14
N ILE A 180 -8.23 0.01 -15.03
CA ILE A 180 -9.20 0.39 -13.99
C ILE A 180 -8.77 1.68 -13.29
N LEU A 181 -7.48 1.84 -12.98
CA LEU A 181 -6.96 3.08 -12.40
C LEU A 181 -7.17 4.29 -13.32
N ASP A 182 -6.93 4.12 -14.62
CA ASP A 182 -7.16 5.17 -15.61
C ASP A 182 -8.65 5.52 -15.77
N GLY A 183 -9.53 4.51 -15.70
CA GLY A 183 -10.99 4.69 -15.76
C GLY A 183 -11.55 5.48 -14.57
N GLY A 184 -11.08 5.20 -13.34
CA GLY A 184 -11.52 5.91 -12.12
C GLY A 184 -11.02 7.35 -12.02
N ALA A 185 -9.87 7.67 -12.62
CA ALA A 185 -9.34 9.04 -12.67
C ALA A 185 -10.18 9.98 -13.57
N ALA A 186 -10.80 9.43 -14.62
CA ALA A 186 -11.68 10.18 -15.52
C ALA A 186 -12.99 10.62 -14.84
N GLU A 187 -13.52 9.82 -13.90
CA GLU A 187 -14.77 10.13 -13.17
C GLU A 187 -14.53 11.07 -11.97
N SER A 188 -13.38 10.96 -11.31
CA SER A 188 -13.03 11.83 -10.16
C SER A 188 -12.71 13.28 -10.53
N SER A 189 -12.58 13.58 -11.82
CA SER A 189 -12.31 14.94 -12.35
C SER A 189 -13.58 15.78 -12.54
N GLN A 190 -14.76 15.25 -12.16
CA GLN A 190 -16.07 15.89 -12.32
C GLN A 190 -16.78 16.22 -10.98
N LEU A 191 -16.09 16.09 -9.85
CA LEU A 191 -16.60 16.48 -8.52
C LEU A 191 -15.80 17.62 -7.90
#